data_AF-A0A2S7YLV4-F1
#
_entry.id   AF-A0A2S7YLV4-F1
#
_cell.length_a   1.000
_cell.length_b   1.000
_cell.length_c   1.000
_cell.angle_alpha   90.00
_cell.angle_beta   90.00
_cell.angle_gamma   90.00
#
_symmetry.space_group_name_H-M   'P 1'
#
loop_
_entity.id
_entity.type
_entity.pdbx_description
1 polymer ?
#
loop_
_entity_poly.entity_id
_entity_poly.type
_entity_poly.pdbx_seq_one_letter_code
_entity_poly.pdbx_strand_id
1 'polypeptide(L)' 'MILEAYGLMLDRGIAYDDWKPDNFHLVNGKIIILNLEHAYDLDEDEREYTIEIGLEAFLERWKRARRQYEKHGEIEC' A
#
# COMPACT_ATOMS: atom_id res chain seq x y z
N MET A 1 -11.07 0.13 0.41
CA MET A 1 -10.07 1.15 0.81
C MET A 1 -8.68 0.87 0.25
N ILE A 2 -7.85 -0.04 0.79
CA ILE A 2 -6.50 -0.31 0.24
C ILE A 2 -6.59 -1.00 -1.11
N LEU A 3 -7.36 -2.09 -1.15
CA LEU A 3 -7.62 -2.86 -2.37
C LEU A 3 -8.28 -2.01 -3.47
N GLU A 4 -8.97 -0.95 -3.07
CA GLU A 4 -9.64 -0.01 -3.97
C GLU A 4 -8.65 1.04 -4.54
N ALA A 5 -7.72 1.52 -3.71
CA ALA A 5 -6.63 2.40 -4.16
C ALA A 5 -5.60 1.63 -5.01
N TYR A 6 -5.20 0.44 -4.55
CA TYR A 6 -4.22 -0.41 -5.22
C TYR A 6 -4.81 -1.14 -6.43
N GLY A 7 -6.09 -1.52 -6.39
CA GLY A 7 -6.79 -2.14 -7.51
C GLY A 7 -6.71 -1.32 -8.79
N LEU A 8 -6.82 0.01 -8.69
CA LEU A 8 -6.65 0.92 -9.83
C LEU A 8 -5.24 0.91 -10.46
N MET A 9 -4.21 0.57 -9.69
CA MET A 9 -2.85 0.40 -10.20
C MET A 9 -2.72 -0.96 -10.89
N LEU A 10 -3.22 -2.01 -10.24
CA LEU A 10 -3.24 -3.37 -10.79
C LEU A 10 -4.00 -3.46 -12.12
N ASP A 11 -5.11 -2.73 -12.27
CA ASP A 11 -5.89 -2.65 -13.51
C ASP A 11 -5.11 -1.97 -14.65
N ARG A 12 -4.10 -1.17 -14.31
CA ARG A 12 -3.19 -0.54 -15.27
C ARG A 12 -1.92 -1.35 -15.52
N GLY A 13 -1.82 -2.55 -14.94
CA GLY A 13 -0.61 -3.35 -15.00
C GLY A 13 0.54 -2.70 -14.23
N ILE A 14 0.26 -1.97 -13.15
CA ILE A 14 1.27 -1.33 -12.31
C ILE A 14 1.25 -1.98 -10.93
N ALA A 15 2.43 -2.44 -10.52
CA ALA A 15 2.71 -2.90 -9.18
C ALA A 15 3.43 -1.80 -8.38
N TYR A 16 3.34 -1.91 -7.06
CA TYR A 16 4.03 -1.02 -6.15
C TYR A 16 4.37 -1.82 -4.89
N ASP A 17 5.62 -1.79 -4.44
CA ASP A 17 6.06 -2.57 -3.29
C ASP A 17 6.64 -1.73 -2.14
N ASP A 18 6.75 -0.40 -2.33
CA ASP A 18 7.21 0.52 -1.29
C ASP A 18 6.10 0.91 -0.32
N TRP A 19 5.66 -0.09 0.44
CA TRP A 19 4.57 -0.03 1.41
C TRP A 19 4.91 0.71 2.73
N LYS A 20 5.81 1.69 2.70
CA LYS A 20 6.09 2.53 3.87
C LYS A 20 4.89 3.43 4.20
N PRO A 21 4.49 3.57 5.48
CA PRO A 21 3.29 4.32 5.87
C PRO A 21 3.24 5.77 5.39
N ASP A 22 4.39 6.43 5.27
CA ASP A 22 4.57 7.81 4.78
C ASP A 22 4.18 7.99 3.31
N ASN A 23 4.21 6.92 2.51
CA ASN A 23 3.73 6.93 1.13
C ASN A 23 2.19 6.92 1.02
N PHE A 24 1.47 6.70 2.13
CA PHE A 24 0.01 6.58 2.17
C PHE A 24 -0.63 7.67 3.04
N HIS A 25 -1.66 8.32 2.49
CA HIS A 25 -2.43 9.32 3.21
C HIS A 25 -3.91 8.92 3.29
N LEU A 26 -4.50 9.09 4.47
CA LEU A 26 -5.94 8.93 4.65
C LEU A 26 -6.64 10.27 4.44
N VAL A 27 -7.37 10.41 3.34
CA VAL A 27 -8.14 11.62 3.01
C VAL A 27 -9.60 11.24 2.82
N ASN A 28 -10.49 11.76 3.66
CA ASN A 28 -11.94 11.50 3.61
C ASN A 28 -12.29 9.99 3.56
N GLY A 29 -11.56 9.16 4.31
CA GLY A 29 -11.79 7.71 4.34
C GLY A 29 -11.28 6.96 3.10
N LYS A 30 -10.42 7.57 2.28
CA LYS A 30 -9.75 6.94 1.16
C LYS A 30 -8.24 6.99 1.35
N ILE A 31 -7.55 5.95 0.90
CA ILE A 31 -6.08 5.94 0.85
C ILE A 31 -5.65 6.59 -0.46
N ILE A 32 -4.75 7.56 -0.34
CA ILE A 32 -4.08 8.21 -1.46
C ILE A 32 -2.61 7.80 -1.40
N ILE A 33 -2.08 7.33 -2.53
CA ILE A 33 -0.66 7.00 -2.71
C ILE A 33 0.00 8.25 -3.30
N LEU A 34 0.94 8.86 -2.58
CA LEU A 34 1.56 10.13 -3.02
C LEU A 34 2.89 9.92 -3.76
N ASN A 35 3.56 8.80 -3.52
CA ASN A 35 4.85 8.48 -4.12
C ASN A 35 4.73 7.21 -4.96
N LEU A 36 5.24 7.26 -6.19
CA LEU A 36 5.27 6.14 -7.14
C LEU A 36 6.70 5.87 -7.66
N GLU A 37 7.74 6.39 -7.00
CA GLU A 37 9.14 6.23 -7.40
C GLU A 37 9.56 4.75 -7.52
N HIS A 38 8.93 3.86 -6.74
CA HIS A 38 9.14 2.42 -6.75
C HIS A 38 8.01 1.64 -7.44
N ALA A 39 7.17 2.29 -8.24
CA ALA A 39 6.20 1.58 -9.06
C ALA A 39 6.90 0.89 -10.24
N TYR A 40 6.44 -0.30 -10.59
CA TYR A 40 6.98 -1.11 -11.69
C TYR A 40 5.87 -1.75 -12.50
N ASP A 41 6.19 -2.14 -13.74
CA ASP A 41 5.26 -2.89 -14.58
C ASP A 41 4.99 -4.26 -13.95
N LEU A 42 3.71 -4.54 -13.76
CA LEU A 42 3.24 -5.80 -13.21
C LEU A 42 3.31 -6.86 -14.29
N ASP A 43 4.16 -7.86 -14.07
CA ASP A 43 4.18 -9.06 -14.90
C ASP A 43 2.83 -9.77 -14.81
N GLU A 44 2.18 -10.03 -15.94
CA GLU A 44 0.90 -10.74 -15.99
C GLU A 44 1.02 -12.16 -15.43
N ASP A 45 2.17 -12.81 -15.63
CA ASP A 45 2.43 -14.17 -15.17
C ASP A 45 2.62 -14.22 -13.64
N GLU A 46 3.08 -13.12 -13.03
CA GLU A 46 3.29 -13.01 -11.58
C GLU A 46 2.24 -12.13 -10.89
N ARG A 47 1.16 -11.76 -11.61
CA ARG A 47 0.15 -10.81 -11.14
C ARG A 47 -0.50 -11.26 -9.85
N GLU A 48 -0.98 -12.49 -9.81
CA GLU A 48 -1.71 -13.03 -8.65
C GLU A 48 -0.79 -13.11 -7.42
N TYR A 49 0.44 -13.59 -7.61
CA TYR A 49 1.47 -13.69 -6.57
C TYR A 49 1.90 -12.33 -6.02
N THR A 50 2.14 -11.36 -6.91
CA THR A 50 2.53 -9.99 -6.54
C THR A 50 1.41 -9.26 -5.79
N ILE A 51 0.16 -9.53 -6.15
CA ILE A 51 -1.02 -8.98 -5.46
C ILE A 51 -1.15 -9.55 -4.05
N GLU A 52 -1.08 -10.88 -3.89
CA GLU A 52 -1.24 -11.53 -2.59
C GLU A 52 -0.16 -11.09 -1.60
N ILE A 53 1.11 -11.17 -2.01
CA ILE A 53 2.24 -10.81 -1.14
C ILE A 53 2.24 -9.31 -0.84
N GLY A 54 1.99 -8.47 -1.84
CA GLY A 54 1.95 -7.02 -1.66
C GLY A 54 0.85 -6.60 -0.69
N LEU A 55 -0.34 -7.18 -0.81
CA LEU A 55 -1.47 -6.87 0.06
C LEU A 55 -1.26 -7.39 1.48
N GLU A 56 -0.73 -8.59 1.65
CA GLU A 56 -0.44 -9.16 2.98
C GLU A 56 0.62 -8.33 3.71
N ALA A 57 1.74 -8.04 3.04
CA ALA A 57 2.81 -7.21 3.58
C ALA A 57 2.32 -5.80 3.95
N PHE A 58 1.46 -5.21 3.12
CA PHE A 58 0.83 -3.93 3.43
C PHE A 58 -0.06 -4.03 4.67
N LEU A 59 -0.96 -5.02 4.73
CA LEU A 59 -1.92 -5.14 5.83
C LEU A 59 -1.22 -5.35 7.17
N GLU A 60 -0.14 -6.12 7.21
CA GLU A 60 0.70 -6.26 8.41
C GLU A 60 1.35 -4.93 8.82
N ARG A 61 2.03 -4.26 7.87
CA ARG A 61 2.68 -2.96 8.12
C ARG A 61 1.69 -1.90 8.56
N TRP A 62 0.53 -1.83 7.93
CA TRP A 62 -0.55 -0.89 8.25
C TRP A 62 -1.16 -1.17 9.62
N LYS A 63 -1.44 -2.44 9.97
CA LYS A 63 -1.89 -2.80 11.33
C LYS A 63 -0.88 -2.34 12.39
N ARG A 64 0.41 -2.51 12.12
CA ARG A 64 1.49 -2.07 13.03
C ARG A 64 1.55 -0.55 13.14
N ALA A 65 1.56 0.16 12.01
CA ALA A 65 1.57 1.62 11.97
C ALA A 65 0.36 2.22 12.68
N ARG A 66 -0.84 1.66 12.45
CA ARG A 66 -2.07 2.08 13.13
C ARG A 66 -1.99 1.89 14.64
N ARG A 67 -1.46 0.76 15.12
CA ARG A 67 -1.27 0.53 16.57
C ARG A 67 -0.28 1.52 17.19
N GLN A 68 0.78 1.86 16.47
CA GLN A 68 1.73 2.89 16.93
C GLN A 68 1.06 4.25 17.01
N TYR A 69 0.34 4.65 15.95
CA TYR A 69 -0.41 5.90 15.93
C TYR A 69 -1.46 5.99 17.04
N GLU A 70 -2.24 4.93 17.26
CA GLU A 70 -3.24 4.87 18.34
C GLU A 70 -2.60 4.99 19.73
N LYS A 71 -1.35 4.51 19.89
CA LYS A 71 -0.63 4.52 21.16
C LYS A 71 0.17 5.82 21.41
N HIS A 72 0.74 6.39 20.36
CA HIS A 72 1.75 7.45 20.45
C HIS A 72 1.30 8.77 19.82
N GLY A 73 0.26 8.77 18.98
CA GLY A 73 -0.18 9.93 18.20
C GLY A 73 0.70 10.21 16.96
N GLU A 74 1.74 9.41 16.76
CA GLU A 74 2.75 9.54 15.72
C GLU A 74 3.27 8.15 15.30
N ILE A 75 3.81 8.08 14.07
CA ILE A 75 4.36 6.85 13.49
C ILE A 75 5.87 7.08 13.36
N GLU A 76 6.67 6.38 14.16
CA GLU A 76 8.12 6.34 13.97
C GLU A 76 8.47 5.40 12.82
N CYS A 77 9.20 5.92 11.83
CA CYS A 77 9.65 5.21 10.63
C CYS A 77 10.85 4.30 10.92
#